data_AF-A0A1I1ACW6-F1
#
_entry.id   AF-A0A1I1ACW6-F1
#
_cell.length_a   1.000
_cell.length_b   1.000
_cell.length_c   1.000
_cell.angle_alpha   90.00
_cell.angle_beta   90.00
_cell.angle_gamma   90.00
#
_symmetry.space_group_name_H-M   'P 1'
#
loop_
_entity.id
_entity.type
_entity.pdbx_description
1 polymer ?
#
loop_
_entity_poly.entity_id
_entity_poly.type
_entity_poly.pdbx_seq_one_letter_code
_entity_poly.pdbx_strand_id
1 'polypeptide(L)'
;MSKKAIVVAQIRAGRALVECSQEELAKAAGIGLTSLREIEGQKRPADTMAVSKIRSALENKGVYFVPSSQDYGPGVCLRDKRPNIIRPPSTMMKWEGLPFTVEWQGKEVAVFVSREAIEDLGGHQGDETDEVYLQTFEKHRGDILDGVAKAIVNPANFDKKGLHVRGQDIPALD
;
A
#
# COMPACT_ATOMS: atom_id res chain seq x y z
N MET A 1 16.75 -8.83 8.03
CA MET A 1 17.62 -7.67 7.71
C MET A 1 17.22 -6.51 8.61
N SER A 2 18.16 -5.87 9.31
CA SER A 2 17.85 -4.67 10.12
C SER A 2 17.33 -3.56 9.20
N LYS A 3 16.06 -3.15 9.36
CA LYS A 3 15.46 -2.06 8.58
C LYS A 3 16.30 -0.79 8.84
N LYS A 4 17.05 -0.33 7.84
CA LYS A 4 17.86 0.90 7.93
C LYS A 4 16.95 2.09 8.32
N ALA A 5 17.45 2.94 9.21
CA ALA A 5 16.77 4.17 9.63
C ALA A 5 16.49 5.07 8.41
N ILE A 6 15.28 5.63 8.33
CA ILE A 6 14.93 6.64 7.33
C ILE A 6 15.09 8.03 7.94
N VAL A 7 15.55 8.99 7.14
CA VAL A 7 15.74 10.38 7.61
C VAL A 7 14.48 11.22 7.38
N VAL A 8 14.32 12.31 8.14
CA VAL A 8 13.16 13.21 8.03
C VAL A 8 12.98 13.78 6.62
N ALA A 9 14.08 14.05 5.91
CA ALA A 9 14.03 14.48 4.51
C ALA A 9 13.35 13.43 3.60
N GLN A 10 13.61 12.14 3.80
CA GLN A 10 12.96 11.06 3.06
C GLN A 10 11.46 10.96 3.39
N ILE A 11 11.06 11.22 4.64
CA ILE A 11 9.63 11.24 5.01
C ILE A 11 8.90 12.32 4.23
N ARG A 12 9.40 13.56 4.26
CA ARG A 12 8.79 14.70 3.55
C ARG A 12 8.77 14.48 2.04
N ALA A 13 9.87 13.99 1.47
CA ALA A 13 9.96 13.70 0.05
C ALA A 13 9.02 12.54 -0.36
N GLY A 14 8.97 11.46 0.41
CA GLY A 14 8.07 10.34 0.18
C GLY A 14 6.62 10.77 0.20
N ARG A 15 6.25 11.62 1.18
CA ARG A 15 4.92 12.20 1.28
C ARG A 15 4.55 13.05 0.05
N ALA A 16 5.48 13.84 -0.46
CA ALA A 16 5.28 14.60 -1.69
C ALA A 16 5.10 13.71 -2.93
N LEU A 17 5.86 12.61 -3.05
CA LEU A 17 5.74 11.67 -4.17
C LEU A 17 4.36 11.00 -4.29
N VAL A 18 3.64 10.85 -3.18
CA VAL A 18 2.30 10.22 -3.13
C VAL A 18 1.20 11.20 -2.76
N GLU A 19 1.47 12.50 -2.89
CA GLU A 19 0.53 13.61 -2.62
C GLU A 19 -0.20 13.52 -1.26
N CYS A 20 0.48 12.96 -0.25
CA CYS A 20 -0.16 12.67 1.02
C CYS A 20 -0.10 13.86 1.98
N SER A 21 -1.20 14.19 2.64
CA SER A 21 -1.20 15.22 3.68
C SER A 21 -0.55 14.71 4.98
N GLN A 22 -0.23 15.61 5.92
CA GLN A 22 0.25 15.19 7.23
C GLN A 22 -0.86 14.45 8.00
N GLU A 23 -2.10 14.92 7.87
CA GLU A 23 -3.28 14.35 8.49
C GLU A 23 -3.53 12.92 8.01
N GLU A 24 -3.46 12.69 6.70
CA GLU A 24 -3.57 11.36 6.10
C GLU A 24 -2.44 10.43 6.52
N LEU A 25 -1.19 10.91 6.50
CA LEU A 25 -0.04 10.11 6.90
C LEU A 25 -0.12 9.72 8.38
N ALA A 26 -0.50 10.66 9.25
CA ALA A 26 -0.68 10.40 10.68
C ALA A 26 -1.76 9.34 10.92
N LYS A 27 -2.90 9.45 10.22
CA LYS A 27 -3.97 8.45 10.26
C LYS A 27 -3.49 7.09 9.77
N ALA A 28 -2.86 7.02 8.60
CA ALA A 28 -2.37 5.77 8.01
C ALA A 28 -1.28 5.10 8.86
N ALA A 29 -0.41 5.89 9.50
CA ALA A 29 0.62 5.41 10.41
C ALA A 29 0.09 5.10 11.82
N GLY A 30 -1.15 5.46 12.16
CA GLY A 30 -1.69 5.28 13.51
C GLY A 30 -0.90 6.04 14.58
N ILE A 31 -0.51 7.29 14.27
CA ILE A 31 0.19 8.21 15.19
C ILE A 31 -0.57 9.53 15.31
N GLY A 32 -0.32 10.28 16.38
CA GLY A 32 -0.89 11.62 16.53
C GLY A 32 -0.32 12.61 15.52
N LEU A 33 -1.17 13.47 14.96
CA LEU A 33 -0.77 14.53 14.01
C LEU A 33 0.32 15.45 14.58
N THR A 34 0.20 15.82 15.87
CA THR A 34 1.22 16.64 16.55
C THR A 34 2.58 15.94 16.56
N SER A 35 2.62 14.63 16.86
CA SER A 35 3.87 13.86 16.80
C SER A 35 4.44 13.81 15.39
N LEU A 36 3.63 13.63 14.35
CA LEU A 36 4.12 13.68 12.97
C LEU A 36 4.74 15.05 12.64
N ARG A 37 4.08 16.15 13.03
CA ARG A 37 4.59 17.52 12.82
C ARG A 37 5.90 17.77 13.57
N GLU A 38 6.05 17.25 14.78
CA GLU A 38 7.30 17.35 15.54
C GLU A 38 8.44 16.55 14.90
N ILE A 39 8.15 15.35 14.38
CA ILE A 39 9.11 14.51 13.65
C ILE A 39 9.54 15.21 12.35
N GLU A 40 8.59 15.65 11.51
CA GLU A 40 8.89 16.35 10.25
C GLU A 40 9.60 17.70 10.47
N GLY A 41 9.34 18.34 11.61
CA GLY A 41 9.99 19.58 12.06
C GLY A 41 11.31 19.37 12.81
N GLN A 42 11.77 18.12 12.99
CA GLN A 42 13.00 17.78 13.73
C GLN A 42 13.03 18.31 15.18
N LYS A 43 11.86 18.55 15.79
CA LYS A 43 11.73 19.08 17.16
C LYS A 43 11.89 18.00 18.23
N ARG A 44 11.83 16.73 17.84
CA ARG A 44 12.04 15.56 18.70
C ARG A 44 12.92 14.55 17.94
N PRO A 45 13.84 13.84 18.62
CA PRO A 45 14.49 12.68 18.03
C PRO A 45 13.41 11.70 17.57
N ALA A 46 13.56 11.21 16.35
CA ALA A 46 12.55 10.38 15.74
C ALA A 46 12.45 9.05 16.50
N ASP A 47 11.33 8.82 17.19
CA ASP A 47 11.05 7.56 17.87
C ASP A 47 11.09 6.42 16.84
N THR A 48 11.88 5.38 17.09
CA THR A 48 12.09 4.28 16.17
C THR A 48 10.78 3.57 15.81
N MET A 49 9.83 3.51 16.76
CA MET A 49 8.51 2.94 16.53
C MET A 49 7.67 3.83 15.59
N ALA A 50 7.55 5.12 15.89
CA ALA A 50 6.81 6.07 15.06
C ALA A 50 7.38 6.17 13.63
N VAL A 51 8.71 6.20 13.49
CA VAL A 51 9.40 6.19 12.19
C VAL A 51 9.11 4.91 11.41
N SER A 52 9.11 3.75 12.08
CA SER A 52 8.75 2.49 11.44
C SER A 52 7.31 2.49 10.93
N LYS A 53 6.36 3.03 11.72
CA LYS A 53 4.96 3.16 11.29
C LYS A 53 4.79 4.11 10.11
N ILE A 54 5.45 5.29 10.14
CA ILE A 54 5.47 6.25 9.03
C ILE A 54 6.05 5.61 7.77
N ARG A 55 7.17 4.90 7.91
CA ARG A 55 7.81 4.17 6.82
C ARG A 55 6.84 3.19 6.18
N SER A 56 6.21 2.32 6.98
CA SER A 56 5.26 1.33 6.48
C SER A 56 4.05 1.99 5.80
N ALA A 57 3.53 3.09 6.34
CA ALA A 57 2.40 3.80 5.73
C ALA A 57 2.75 4.39 4.35
N LEU A 58 3.94 4.98 4.19
CA LEU A 58 4.42 5.47 2.90
C LEU A 58 4.76 4.33 1.93
N GLU A 59 5.36 3.25 2.42
CA GLU A 59 5.61 2.02 1.64
C GLU A 59 4.30 1.42 1.11
N ASN A 60 3.23 1.42 1.92
CA ASN A 60 1.89 0.98 1.52
C ASN A 60 1.31 1.86 0.40
N LYS A 61 1.59 3.16 0.40
CA LYS A 61 1.19 4.11 -0.67
C LYS A 61 2.06 4.06 -1.93
N GLY A 62 3.11 3.24 -1.97
CA GLY A 62 3.97 3.09 -3.15
C GLY A 62 5.34 3.76 -3.05
N VAL A 63 5.70 4.35 -1.92
CA VAL A 63 7.06 4.89 -1.72
C VAL A 63 8.05 3.74 -1.52
N TYR A 64 9.22 3.87 -2.13
CA TYR A 64 10.39 3.06 -1.86
C TYR A 64 11.49 3.92 -1.25
N PHE A 65 11.98 3.53 -0.07
CA PHE A 65 13.07 4.22 0.61
C PHE A 65 14.42 3.67 0.13
N VAL A 66 15.16 4.52 -0.58
CA VAL A 66 16.49 4.20 -1.09
C VAL A 66 17.52 4.46 0.03
N PRO A 67 18.28 3.46 0.47
CA PRO A 67 19.35 3.67 1.44
C PRO A 67 20.49 4.49 0.83
N SER A 68 21.33 5.11 1.67
CA SER A 68 22.56 5.73 1.19
C SER A 68 23.49 4.70 0.54
N SER A 69 24.23 5.15 -0.46
CA SER A 69 25.32 4.43 -1.11
C SER A 69 26.66 5.12 -0.80
N GLN A 70 27.74 4.68 -1.46
CA GLN A 70 29.06 5.32 -1.34
C GLN A 70 29.06 6.75 -1.89
N ASP A 71 28.35 6.99 -2.99
CA ASP A 71 28.38 8.27 -3.73
C ASP A 71 27.16 9.15 -3.46
N TYR A 72 26.09 8.59 -2.88
CA TYR A 72 24.81 9.28 -2.69
C TYR A 72 24.24 9.11 -1.28
N GLY A 73 23.64 10.19 -0.78
CA GLY A 73 22.82 10.17 0.44
C GLY A 73 21.54 9.35 0.26
N PRO A 74 20.78 9.13 1.34
CA PRO A 74 19.53 8.38 1.29
C PRO A 74 18.47 9.15 0.48
N GLY A 75 17.61 8.42 -0.22
CA GLY A 75 16.64 8.98 -1.16
C GLY A 75 15.28 8.29 -1.11
N VAL A 76 14.35 8.72 -1.95
CA VAL A 76 13.04 8.09 -2.14
C VAL A 76 12.69 8.04 -3.62
N CYS A 77 12.01 6.98 -4.03
CA CYS A 77 11.38 6.88 -5.35
C CYS A 77 10.02 6.17 -5.22
N LEU A 78 9.26 6.11 -6.29
CA LEU A 78 8.08 5.24 -6.34
C LEU A 78 8.52 3.80 -6.61
N ARG A 79 7.75 2.84 -6.10
CA ARG A 79 7.89 1.44 -6.50
C ARG A 79 7.56 1.31 -7.98
N ASP A 80 8.44 0.62 -8.70
CA ASP A 80 8.20 0.29 -10.10
C ASP A 80 6.96 -0.59 -10.23
N LYS A 81 6.24 -0.45 -11.35
CA LYS A 81 5.15 -1.37 -11.74
C LYS A 81 4.00 -1.49 -10.73
N ARG A 82 3.76 -0.54 -9.82
CA ARG A 82 2.50 -0.49 -9.08
C ARG A 82 1.42 0.22 -9.91
N PRO A 83 0.28 -0.43 -10.18
CA PRO A 83 -0.86 0.22 -10.85
C PRO A 83 -1.41 1.37 -10.01
N ASN A 84 -1.94 2.40 -10.67
CA ASN A 84 -2.60 3.51 -9.98
C ASN A 84 -4.09 3.20 -9.79
N ILE A 85 -4.64 3.38 -8.58
CA ILE A 85 -6.08 3.17 -8.37
C ILE A 85 -6.85 4.37 -8.91
N ILE A 86 -7.72 4.12 -9.89
CA ILE A 86 -8.65 5.13 -10.42
C ILE A 86 -9.97 5.09 -9.65
N ARG A 87 -10.43 3.89 -9.30
CA ARG A 87 -11.68 3.68 -8.56
C ARG A 87 -11.42 2.73 -7.39
N PRO A 88 -11.51 3.20 -6.13
CA PRO A 88 -11.32 2.35 -4.97
C PRO A 88 -12.45 1.33 -4.84
N PRO A 89 -12.25 0.25 -4.09
CA PRO A 89 -13.33 -0.68 -3.79
C PRO A 89 -14.41 -0.02 -2.93
N SER A 90 -15.64 -0.47 -3.09
CA SER A 90 -16.80 0.05 -2.36
C SER A 90 -17.62 -1.00 -1.61
N THR A 91 -17.60 -2.27 -2.03
CA THR A 91 -18.37 -3.36 -1.40
C THR A 91 -17.77 -4.72 -1.74
N MET A 92 -17.88 -5.70 -0.85
CA MET A 92 -17.45 -7.08 -1.11
C MET A 92 -18.54 -7.84 -1.86
N MET A 93 -18.27 -8.24 -3.10
CA MET A 93 -19.21 -9.04 -3.90
C MET A 93 -19.10 -10.51 -3.50
N LYS A 94 -20.24 -11.13 -3.17
CA LYS A 94 -20.34 -12.51 -2.68
C LYS A 94 -19.56 -13.54 -3.50
N TRP A 95 -19.55 -13.39 -4.83
CA TRP A 95 -18.96 -14.37 -5.75
C TRP A 95 -17.75 -13.86 -6.54
N GLU A 96 -17.61 -12.54 -6.66
CA GLU A 96 -16.56 -11.90 -7.46
C GLU A 96 -15.41 -11.38 -6.59
N GLY A 97 -15.58 -11.32 -5.27
CA GLY A 97 -14.59 -10.76 -4.36
C GLY A 97 -14.69 -9.23 -4.27
N LEU A 98 -13.57 -8.56 -4.02
CA LEU A 98 -13.51 -7.12 -3.83
C LEU A 98 -13.13 -6.41 -5.13
N PRO A 99 -14.07 -5.76 -5.83
CA PRO A 99 -13.81 -5.10 -7.09
C PRO A 99 -13.19 -3.70 -6.89
N PHE A 100 -12.24 -3.33 -7.75
CA PHE A 100 -11.75 -1.96 -7.88
C PHE A 100 -11.20 -1.75 -9.30
N THR A 101 -10.82 -0.53 -9.65
CA THR A 101 -10.24 -0.24 -10.98
C THR A 101 -8.90 0.43 -10.86
N VAL A 102 -7.94 -0.08 -11.62
CA VAL A 102 -6.60 0.49 -11.74
C VAL A 102 -6.33 1.00 -13.15
N GLU A 103 -5.43 1.96 -13.24
CA GLU A 103 -4.72 2.33 -14.46
C GLU A 103 -3.44 1.50 -14.54
N TRP A 104 -3.23 0.87 -15.70
CA TRP A 104 -2.02 0.16 -16.04
C TRP A 104 -1.62 0.42 -17.49
N GLN A 105 -0.47 1.06 -17.71
CA GLN A 105 0.08 1.36 -19.04
C GLN A 105 -0.91 2.11 -19.95
N GLY A 106 -1.62 3.08 -19.41
CA GLY A 106 -2.64 3.89 -20.05
C GLY A 106 -4.00 3.21 -20.22
N LYS A 107 -4.20 2.01 -19.64
CA LYS A 107 -5.45 1.25 -19.75
C LYS A 107 -6.12 1.11 -18.41
N GLU A 108 -7.44 1.27 -18.40
CA GLU A 108 -8.25 0.88 -17.24
C GLU A 108 -8.38 -0.64 -17.17
N VAL A 109 -8.12 -1.21 -16.00
CA VAL A 109 -8.26 -2.64 -15.71
C VAL A 109 -9.16 -2.80 -14.49
N ALA A 110 -10.29 -3.48 -14.69
CA ALA A 110 -11.14 -3.93 -13.59
C ALA A 110 -10.43 -5.08 -12.87
N VAL A 111 -10.28 -4.95 -11.55
CA VAL A 111 -9.59 -5.90 -10.69
C VAL A 111 -10.57 -6.47 -9.67
N PHE A 112 -10.48 -7.76 -9.43
CA PHE A 112 -11.28 -8.51 -8.47
C PHE A 112 -10.33 -9.27 -7.54
N VAL A 113 -10.23 -8.86 -6.28
CA VAL A 113 -9.44 -9.60 -5.27
C VAL A 113 -10.32 -10.66 -4.64
N SER A 114 -9.89 -11.92 -4.63
CA SER A 114 -10.70 -12.98 -4.02
C SER A 114 -10.96 -12.70 -2.53
N ARG A 115 -12.12 -13.14 -2.04
CA ARG A 115 -12.47 -13.02 -0.62
C ARG A 115 -11.41 -13.65 0.27
N GLU A 116 -11.01 -14.88 -0.06
CA GLU A 116 -9.95 -15.63 0.64
C GLU A 116 -8.66 -14.81 0.77
N ALA A 117 -8.21 -14.15 -0.30
CA ALA A 117 -6.99 -13.34 -0.24
C ALA A 117 -7.12 -12.12 0.69
N ILE A 118 -8.30 -11.50 0.77
CA ILE A 118 -8.55 -10.39 1.70
C ILE A 118 -8.64 -10.91 3.15
N GLU A 119 -9.31 -12.05 3.37
CA GLU A 119 -9.40 -12.72 4.67
C GLU A 119 -8.01 -13.08 5.20
N ASP A 120 -7.16 -13.70 4.36
CA ASP A 120 -5.79 -14.06 4.69
C ASP A 120 -4.93 -12.84 5.05
N LEU A 121 -5.03 -11.75 4.26
CA LEU A 121 -4.35 -10.48 4.58
C LEU A 121 -4.84 -9.87 5.90
N GLY A 122 -6.15 -9.95 6.14
CA GLY A 122 -6.78 -9.38 7.32
C GLY A 122 -6.59 -10.22 8.59
N GLY A 123 -6.24 -11.50 8.45
CA GLY A 123 -6.19 -12.46 9.56
C GLY A 123 -7.55 -12.72 10.19
N HIS A 124 -8.63 -12.57 9.42
CA HIS A 124 -10.01 -12.85 9.84
C HIS A 124 -10.60 -13.99 9.01
N GLN A 125 -11.62 -14.66 9.55
CA GLN A 125 -12.30 -15.78 8.90
C GLN A 125 -13.81 -15.59 8.97
N GLY A 126 -14.51 -15.83 7.86
CA GLY A 126 -15.98 -15.87 7.81
C GLY A 126 -16.62 -14.63 7.16
N ASP A 127 -17.95 -14.53 7.31
CA ASP A 127 -18.73 -13.42 6.73
C ASP A 127 -18.57 -12.13 7.55
N GLU A 128 -17.50 -11.40 7.29
CA GLU A 128 -17.28 -10.05 7.81
C GLU A 128 -18.14 -8.99 7.09
N THR A 129 -18.21 -7.79 7.67
CA THR A 129 -18.90 -6.66 7.04
C THR A 129 -18.08 -6.03 5.91
N ASP A 130 -18.73 -5.34 4.99
CA ASP A 130 -18.06 -4.56 3.94
C ASP A 130 -17.02 -3.59 4.51
N GLU A 131 -17.33 -2.97 5.65
CA GLU A 131 -16.41 -2.02 6.30
C GLU A 131 -15.10 -2.70 6.73
N VAL A 132 -15.16 -3.92 7.26
CA VAL A 132 -13.96 -4.69 7.64
C VAL A 132 -13.12 -5.04 6.40
N TYR A 133 -13.76 -5.45 5.30
CA TYR A 133 -13.05 -5.74 4.05
C TYR A 133 -12.40 -4.48 3.45
N LEU A 134 -13.10 -3.35 3.43
CA LEU A 134 -12.57 -2.09 2.91
C LEU A 134 -11.41 -1.58 3.79
N GLN A 135 -11.51 -1.70 5.11
CA GLN A 135 -10.41 -1.37 6.03
C GLN A 135 -9.21 -2.30 5.81
N THR A 136 -9.44 -3.59 5.57
CA THR A 136 -8.38 -4.56 5.25
C THR A 136 -7.70 -4.17 3.94
N PHE A 137 -8.46 -3.82 2.91
CA PHE A 137 -7.93 -3.33 1.66
C PHE A 137 -7.04 -2.10 1.86
N GLU A 138 -7.49 -1.08 2.57
CA GLU A 138 -6.69 0.13 2.78
C GLU A 138 -5.41 -0.15 3.57
N LYS A 139 -5.50 -1.01 4.59
CA LYS A 139 -4.35 -1.43 5.41
C LYS A 139 -3.29 -2.18 4.60
N HIS A 140 -3.71 -3.01 3.64
CA HIS A 140 -2.86 -3.87 2.82
C HIS A 140 -2.77 -3.45 1.35
N ARG A 141 -3.17 -2.21 1.03
CA ARG A 141 -3.30 -1.71 -0.35
C ARG A 141 -2.03 -1.92 -1.17
N GLY A 142 -0.87 -1.68 -0.58
CA GLY A 142 0.42 -1.81 -1.25
C GLY A 142 0.73 -3.26 -1.64
N ASP A 143 0.42 -4.22 -0.75
CA ASP A 143 0.61 -5.64 -1.01
C ASP A 143 -0.37 -6.14 -2.08
N ILE A 144 -1.62 -5.67 -2.02
CA ILE A 144 -2.64 -5.97 -3.04
C ILE A 144 -2.20 -5.43 -4.39
N LEU A 145 -1.71 -4.19 -4.48
CA LEU A 145 -1.26 -3.60 -5.74
C LEU A 145 0.01 -4.26 -6.28
N ASP A 146 0.92 -4.71 -5.41
CA ASP A 146 2.04 -5.57 -5.83
C ASP A 146 1.51 -6.89 -6.41
N GLY A 147 0.44 -7.45 -5.82
CA GLY A 147 -0.21 -8.63 -6.36
C GLY A 147 -0.94 -8.40 -7.68
N VAL A 148 -1.56 -7.24 -7.88
CA VAL A 148 -2.09 -6.84 -9.19
C VAL A 148 -0.98 -6.80 -10.23
N ALA A 149 0.18 -6.21 -9.90
CA ALA A 149 1.33 -6.14 -10.79
C ALA A 149 1.88 -7.53 -11.17
N LYS A 150 1.85 -8.49 -10.24
CA LYS A 150 2.22 -9.90 -10.49
C LYS A 150 1.16 -10.61 -11.33
N ALA A 151 -0.13 -10.38 -11.06
CA ALA A 151 -1.23 -11.06 -11.72
C ALA A 151 -1.47 -10.58 -13.17
N ILE A 152 -1.29 -9.28 -13.43
CA ILE A 152 -1.66 -8.64 -14.70
C ILE A 152 -0.86 -9.14 -15.91
N VAL A 153 0.33 -9.70 -15.67
CA VAL A 153 1.18 -10.26 -16.72
C VAL A 153 0.80 -11.69 -17.12
N ASN A 154 -0.10 -12.33 -16.37
CA ASN A 154 -0.55 -13.70 -16.64
C ASN A 154 -1.97 -13.69 -17.27
N PRO A 155 -2.12 -14.04 -18.57
CA PRO A 155 -3.42 -14.08 -19.22
C PRO A 155 -4.44 -15.03 -18.56
N ALA A 156 -3.98 -16.06 -17.83
CA ALA A 156 -4.88 -16.99 -17.13
C ALA A 156 -5.63 -16.36 -15.95
N ASN A 157 -5.20 -15.18 -15.50
CA ASN A 157 -5.86 -14.42 -14.45
C ASN A 157 -7.00 -13.53 -14.98
N PHE A 158 -7.23 -13.50 -16.30
CA PHE A 158 -8.29 -12.71 -16.91
C PHE A 158 -9.52 -13.55 -17.28
N ASP A 159 -10.70 -12.95 -17.12
CA ASP A 159 -11.95 -13.43 -17.71
C ASP A 159 -12.68 -12.29 -18.45
N LYS A 160 -13.98 -12.46 -18.72
CA LYS A 160 -14.81 -11.44 -19.38
C LYS A 160 -15.06 -10.19 -18.52
N LYS A 161 -14.86 -10.26 -17.21
CA LYS A 161 -15.12 -9.18 -16.24
C LYS A 161 -13.86 -8.39 -15.95
N GLY A 162 -12.71 -9.05 -15.84
CA GLY A 162 -11.44 -8.37 -15.60
C GLY A 162 -10.34 -9.29 -15.07
N LEU A 163 -9.39 -8.69 -14.37
CA LEU A 163 -8.28 -9.36 -13.73
C LEU A 163 -8.71 -9.89 -12.36
N HIS A 164 -8.48 -11.17 -12.12
CA HIS A 164 -8.65 -11.81 -10.82
C HIS A 164 -7.32 -11.92 -10.10
N VAL A 165 -7.28 -11.46 -8.85
CA VAL A 165 -6.11 -11.53 -7.97
C VAL A 165 -6.43 -12.46 -6.82
N ARG A 166 -5.63 -13.51 -6.65
CA ARG A 166 -5.79 -14.55 -5.62
C ARG A 166 -4.62 -14.52 -4.65
N GLY A 167 -4.68 -15.31 -3.57
CA GLY A 167 -3.65 -15.35 -2.54
C GLY A 167 -2.24 -15.58 -3.12
N GLN A 168 -2.09 -16.56 -4.03
CA GLN A 168 -0.85 -16.86 -4.75
C GLN A 168 -0.26 -15.71 -5.58
N ASP A 169 -1.08 -14.70 -5.91
CA ASP A 169 -0.63 -13.54 -6.65
C ASP A 169 -0.12 -12.45 -5.71
N ILE A 170 -0.37 -12.52 -4.39
CA ILE A 170 0.00 -11.49 -3.42
C ILE A 170 1.30 -11.90 -2.71
N PRO A 171 2.44 -11.22 -2.97
CA PRO A 171 3.74 -11.64 -2.42
C PRO A 171 3.82 -11.70 -0.88
N ALA A 172 2.93 -10.99 -0.18
CA ALA A 172 2.86 -11.01 1.28
C ALA A 172 2.23 -12.30 1.85
N LEU A 173 1.56 -13.09 1.00
CA LEU A 173 0.90 -14.36 1.32
C LEU A 173 1.66 -15.58 0.78
N ASP A 174 2.75 -15.37 0.02
CA ASP A 174 3.64 -16.42 -0.52
C ASP A 174 4.47 -17.11 0.60
#